data_AF-A0A949UMV4-F1
#
_entry.id   AF-A0A949UMV4-F1
#
_cell.length_a   1.000
_cell.length_b   1.000
_cell.length_c   1.000
_cell.angle_alpha   90.00
_cell.angle_beta   90.00
_cell.angle_gamma   90.00
#
_symmetry.space_group_name_H-M   'P 1'
#
loop_
_entity.id
_entity.type
_entity.pdbx_description
1 polymer ?
#
loop_
_entity_poly.entity_id
_entity_poly.type
_entity_poly.pdbx_seq_one_letter_code
_entity_poly.pdbx_strand_id
1 'polypeptide(L)' 'GDDAHNYIFTIYALNMPLELADRTPATEFLDVIENAAIGSTDLTGSFQR' A
#
# COMPACT_ATOMS: atom_id res chain seq x y z
N GLY A 1 -3.31 -6.28 28.14
CA GLY A 1 -3.32 -5.27 27.08
C GLY A 1 -2.78 -5.95 25.86
N ASP A 2 -3.40 -5.74 24.71
CA ASP A 2 -2.89 -6.27 23.45
C ASP A 2 -1.51 -5.68 23.17
N ASP A 3 -0.66 -6.39 22.44
CA ASP A 3 0.65 -5.88 22.00
C ASP A 3 0.47 -4.66 21.08
N ALA A 4 1.54 -3.87 20.89
CA ALA A 4 1.50 -2.76 19.95
C ALA A 4 1.29 -3.25 18.51
N HIS A 5 0.27 -2.73 17.84
CA HIS A 5 0.00 -2.99 16.44
C HIS A 5 0.83 -2.05 15.57
N ASN A 6 1.50 -2.58 14.54
CA ASN A 6 2.25 -1.80 13.58
C ASN A 6 1.42 -1.55 12.31
N TYR A 7 1.41 -0.31 11.86
CA TYR A 7 0.73 0.16 10.66
C TYR A 7 1.77 0.70 9.69
N ILE A 8 1.75 0.20 8.45
CA ILE A 8 2.65 0.63 7.39
C ILE A 8 1.81 1.32 6.33
N PHE A 9 2.20 2.54 5.98
CA PHE A 9 1.61 3.32 4.90
C PHE A 9 2.65 3.47 3.79
N THR A 10 2.39 2.85 2.64
CA THR A 10 3.29 2.90 1.48
C THR A 10 2.72 3.81 0.41
N ILE A 11 3.56 4.71 -0.10
CA ILE A 11 3.25 5.58 -1.23
C ILE A 11 4.04 5.08 -2.43
N TYR A 12 3.38 4.88 -3.57
CA TYR A 12 4.00 4.47 -4.83
C TYR A 12 3.97 5.60 -5.86
N ALA A 13 5.09 5.82 -6.54
CA ALA A 13 5.17 6.64 -7.75
C ALA A 13 5.00 5.73 -8.96
N LEU A 14 4.08 6.07 -9.86
CA LEU A 14 3.72 5.23 -11.01
C LEU A 14 4.23 5.85 -12.31
N ASN A 15 4.66 5.02 -13.26
CA ASN A 15 5.02 5.47 -14.62
C ASN A 15 3.81 5.71 -15.53
N MET A 16 2.64 5.19 -15.16
CA MET A 16 1.41 5.28 -15.94
C MET A 16 0.16 5.28 -15.04
N PRO A 17 -0.97 5.81 -15.53
CA PRO A 17 -2.27 5.65 -14.87
C PRO A 17 -2.68 4.17 -14.81
N LEU A 18 -3.40 3.79 -13.74
CA LEU A 18 -3.97 2.45 -13.59
C LEU A 18 -5.48 2.48 -13.88
N GLU A 19 -5.98 1.47 -14.59
CA GLU A 19 -7.41 1.24 -14.79
C GLU A 19 -7.90 0.16 -13.82
N LEU A 20 -8.02 0.53 -12.55
CA LEU A 20 -8.58 -0.34 -11.52
C LEU A 20 -10.04 -0.01 -11.27
N ALA A 21 -10.85 -1.05 -11.07
CA ALA A 21 -12.26 -0.89 -10.75
C ALA A 21 -12.44 -0.41 -9.30
N ASP A 22 -13.59 0.21 -9.02
CA ASP A 22 -13.98 0.48 -7.65
C ASP A 22 -14.07 -0.83 -6.86
N ARG A 23 -13.56 -0.81 -5.63
CA ARG A 23 -13.50 -1.96 -4.71
C ARG A 23 -12.60 -3.11 -5.19
N THR A 24 -11.63 -2.86 -6.07
CA THR A 24 -10.57 -3.83 -6.36
C THR A 24 -9.93 -4.32 -5.04
N PRO A 25 -9.80 -5.65 -4.84
CA PRO A 25 -9.13 -6.21 -3.68
C PRO A 25 -7.69 -5.71 -3.54
N ALA A 26 -7.23 -5.50 -2.31
CA ALA A 26 -5.88 -5.00 -2.05
C ALA A 26 -4.78 -5.86 -2.67
N THR A 27 -4.97 -7.19 -2.71
CA THR A 27 -3.99 -8.11 -3.32
C THR A 27 -3.85 -7.87 -4.83
N GLU A 28 -4.97 -7.72 -5.53
CA GLU A 28 -4.97 -7.45 -6.98
C GLU A 28 -4.42 -6.05 -7.29
N PHE A 29 -4.73 -5.06 -6.45
CA PHE A 29 -4.12 -3.73 -6.54
C PHE A 29 -2.59 -3.79 -6.45
N LEU A 30 -2.05 -4.57 -5.51
CA LEU A 30 -0.61 -4.70 -5.31
C LEU A 30 0.08 -5.40 -6.49
N ASP A 31 -0.54 -6.41 -7.09
CA ASP A 31 -0.01 -7.09 -8.28
C ASP A 31 0.12 -6.11 -9.46
N VAL A 32 -0.83 -5.18 -9.62
CA VAL A 32 -0.77 -4.14 -10.67
C VAL A 32 0.29 -3.09 -10.35
N ILE A 33 0.38 -2.66 -9.10
CA ILE A 33 1.39 -1.68 -8.64
C ILE A 33 2.81 -2.19 -8.87
N GLU A 34 3.09 -3.48 -8.63
CA GLU A 34 4.42 -4.08 -8.83
C GLU A 34 4.93 -3.86 -10.27
N ASN A 35 4.03 -3.86 -11.26
CA ASN A 35 4.39 -3.69 -12.67
C ASN A 35 4.50 -2.23 -13.11
N ALA A 36 3.83 -1.30 -12.43
CA ALA A 36 3.74 0.12 -12.82
C ALA A 36 4.57 1.06 -11.92
N ALA A 37 4.96 0.62 -10.73
CA ALA A 37 5.70 1.45 -9.79
C ALA A 37 7.14 1.67 -10.26
N ILE A 38 7.56 2.93 -10.21
CA ILE A 38 8.95 3.35 -10.48
C ILE A 38 9.68 3.78 -9.21
N GLY A 39 8.98 3.83 -8.09
CA GLY A 39 9.54 4.11 -6.78
C GLY A 39 8.48 4.02 -5.70
N SER A 40 8.92 3.88 -4.46
CA SER A 40 8.05 3.89 -3.30
C SER A 40 8.73 4.49 -2.08
N THR A 41 7.92 4.87 -1.09
CA THR A 41 8.39 5.25 0.24
C THR A 41 7.39 4.77 1.28
N ASP A 42 7.91 4.42 2.45
CA ASP A 42 7.12 3.89 3.56
C ASP A 42 7.09 4.86 4.76
N LEU A 43 5.96 4.86 5.45
CA LEU A 43 5.80 5.45 6.78
C LEU A 43 5.26 4.37 7.73
N THR A 44 5.99 4.10 8.81
CA THR A 44 5.57 3.13 9.83
C THR A 44 5.16 3.84 11.11
N GLY A 45 3.99 3.48 11.64
CA GLY A 45 3.48 3.90 12.95
C GLY A 45 3.10 2.70 13.80
N SER A 46 3.08 2.86 15.12
CA SER A 46 2.61 1.82 16.05
C SER A 46 1.55 2.38 17.00
N PHE A 47 0.62 1.52 17.41
CA PHE A 47 -0.43 1.88 18.36
C PHE A 47 -0.71 0.71 19.31
N GLN A 48 -0.79 0.99 20.61
CA GLN A 48 -1.16 0.04 21.64
C GLN A 48 -2.35 0.59 22.43
N ARG A 49 -3.35 -0.26 22.71
CA ARG A 49 -4.58 0.10 23.44
C ARG A 49 -4.38 0.23 24.93
#